data_AF-A0A940A6E2-F1
#
_entry.id   AF-A0A940A6E2-F1
#
_cell.length_a   1.000
_cell.length_b   1.000
_cell.length_c   1.000
_cell.angle_alpha   90.00
_cell.angle_beta   90.00
_cell.angle_gamma   90.00
#
_symmetry.space_group_name_H-M   'P 1'
#
loop_
_entity.id
_entity.type
_entity.pdbx_description
1 polymer ?
#
loop_
_entity_poly.entity_id
_entity_poly.type
_entity_poly.pdbx_seq_one_letter_code
_entity_poly.pdbx_strand_id
1 'polypeptide(L)'
;DASAWDNQFWIQSPKAWKAGEQCKIHFRYKASKDVKVATQAHYQNPSNYLIWHAIGDISFTEEWQEFDGTMTVADDMGGMWSIAFQLNQNDKDAINFYFDDMSWQSMKLEEGFFVAGSNPAKGIEYDFDNAVQFEWDENQDIPCYVATIGTKKEYVSQIMISTVRGNDAAFKSNTLKPQGDISNDPEEWLDYNPASLAKLNLPGEGIWKIRLLDEYRAMSFEMLEGQDIVIPEINPNPTLVTINALERDDLADEERNGEITVREEEGGTGQPWDNQFWIVSNRPLQAKERTIVQFKYKSTIPARVTTQSHTDPGNYLHWAAIGDVNFTEEWQDFETTFEVADEANNMKSIAFNLSEIRSANTYELKDFVWKTEDGLESLIDQEGSKNFVVKILGGNPEPYVSDGINSVLSNKPVPTVTYNLAGQRVSKDYKGIVVTNGKKYIAK
;
A
#
# COMPACT_ATOMS: atom_id res chain seq x y z
N ASP A 1 15.91 -22.44 -51.31
CA ASP A 1 14.96 -22.41 -50.18
C ASP A 1 14.26 -21.08 -50.15
N ALA A 2 12.98 -21.07 -49.76
CA ALA A 2 12.26 -19.85 -49.49
C ALA A 2 12.88 -19.14 -48.26
N SER A 3 13.06 -17.83 -48.35
CA SER A 3 13.49 -17.00 -47.23
C SER A 3 12.37 -16.86 -46.21
N ALA A 4 12.71 -16.56 -44.96
CA ALA A 4 11.77 -16.37 -43.86
C ALA A 4 10.76 -15.22 -44.05
N TRP A 5 10.93 -14.43 -45.11
CA TRP A 5 10.12 -13.27 -45.48
C TRP A 5 9.44 -13.39 -46.84
N ASP A 6 9.50 -14.57 -47.47
CA ASP A 6 8.87 -14.79 -48.78
C ASP A 6 7.34 -14.84 -48.69
N ASN A 7 6.78 -15.16 -47.50
CA ASN A 7 5.34 -15.10 -47.23
C ASN A 7 5.07 -14.12 -46.08
N GLN A 8 4.41 -13.01 -46.41
CA GLN A 8 4.09 -11.95 -45.46
C GLN A 8 2.63 -11.52 -45.57
N PHE A 9 2.05 -11.18 -44.42
CA PHE A 9 0.81 -10.41 -44.34
C PHE A 9 1.14 -9.02 -43.79
N TRP A 10 0.55 -7.98 -44.36
CA TRP A 10 0.78 -6.60 -43.93
C TRP A 10 -0.50 -5.94 -43.47
N ILE A 11 -0.38 -5.20 -42.39
CA ILE A 11 -1.37 -4.23 -41.92
C ILE A 11 -0.76 -2.85 -42.20
N GLN A 12 -1.20 -2.18 -43.28
CA GLN A 12 -0.69 -0.88 -43.77
C GLN A 12 -1.55 0.38 -43.46
N SER A 13 -0.98 1.32 -42.71
CA SER A 13 -1.60 2.60 -42.34
C SER A 13 -1.78 3.53 -43.55
N PRO A 14 -2.79 4.42 -43.54
CA PRO A 14 -2.94 5.46 -44.57
C PRO A 14 -1.86 6.55 -44.51
N LYS A 15 -1.03 6.61 -43.46
CA LYS A 15 0.07 7.59 -43.32
C LYS A 15 1.26 7.00 -42.57
N ALA A 16 2.44 7.58 -42.78
CA ALA A 16 3.63 7.30 -41.98
C ALA A 16 3.40 7.69 -40.51
N TRP A 17 3.85 6.86 -39.58
CA TRP A 17 3.96 7.25 -38.18
C TRP A 17 5.33 7.83 -37.86
N LYS A 18 5.36 8.82 -36.98
CA LYS A 18 6.62 9.41 -36.49
C LYS A 18 7.11 8.66 -35.25
N ALA A 19 8.42 8.72 -35.00
CA ALA A 19 8.98 8.28 -33.72
C ALA A 19 8.24 8.97 -32.56
N GLY A 20 7.92 8.19 -31.52
CA GLY A 20 7.14 8.60 -30.35
C GLY A 20 5.62 8.56 -30.53
N GLU A 21 5.08 8.44 -31.76
CA GLU A 21 3.65 8.24 -31.95
C GLU A 21 3.22 6.90 -31.38
N GLN A 22 2.02 6.85 -30.80
CA GLN A 22 1.44 5.63 -30.27
C GLN A 22 0.26 5.18 -31.12
N CYS A 23 0.07 3.87 -31.23
CA CYS A 23 -1.03 3.26 -31.97
C CYS A 23 -1.65 2.16 -31.12
N LYS A 24 -2.96 2.24 -30.90
CA LYS A 24 -3.74 1.12 -30.40
C LYS A 24 -4.01 0.17 -31.57
N ILE A 25 -3.78 -1.11 -31.38
CA ILE A 25 -3.90 -2.14 -32.41
C ILE A 25 -4.72 -3.27 -31.82
N HIS A 26 -5.77 -3.65 -32.53
CA HIS A 26 -6.64 -4.75 -32.17
C HIS A 26 -6.88 -5.65 -33.37
N PHE A 27 -6.83 -6.97 -33.15
CA PHE A 27 -7.24 -7.98 -34.13
C PHE A 27 -7.43 -9.33 -33.44
N ARG A 28 -8.31 -10.15 -34.00
CA ARG A 28 -8.37 -11.59 -33.70
C ARG A 28 -7.51 -12.36 -34.69
N TYR A 29 -6.87 -13.43 -34.22
CA TYR A 29 -6.00 -14.25 -35.04
C TYR A 29 -6.05 -15.73 -34.66
N LYS A 30 -5.80 -16.60 -35.64
CA LYS A 30 -5.53 -18.04 -35.44
C LYS A 30 -4.84 -18.64 -36.67
N ALA A 31 -4.30 -19.83 -36.54
CA ALA A 31 -3.71 -20.57 -37.64
C ALA A 31 -4.24 -22.01 -37.69
N SER A 32 -3.91 -22.77 -38.74
CA SER A 32 -4.27 -24.19 -38.83
C SER A 32 -3.36 -25.12 -38.02
N LYS A 33 -2.36 -24.58 -37.30
CA LYS A 33 -1.51 -25.27 -36.32
C LYS A 33 -0.76 -24.26 -35.47
N ASP A 34 -0.21 -24.72 -34.35
CA ASP A 34 0.66 -23.90 -33.49
C ASP A 34 1.90 -23.41 -34.25
N VAL A 35 2.09 -22.09 -34.29
CA VAL A 35 3.25 -21.49 -34.93
C VAL A 35 3.53 -20.11 -34.36
N LYS A 36 4.81 -19.78 -34.22
CA LYS A 36 5.26 -18.46 -33.80
C LYS A 36 5.77 -17.67 -35.01
N VAL A 37 5.35 -16.42 -35.14
CA VAL A 37 5.78 -15.51 -36.23
C VAL A 37 6.33 -14.21 -35.64
N ALA A 38 7.44 -13.72 -36.20
CA ALA A 38 7.93 -12.39 -35.88
C ALA A 38 7.17 -11.31 -36.66
N THR A 39 7.14 -10.09 -36.11
CA THR A 39 6.61 -8.91 -36.79
C THR A 39 7.72 -7.92 -37.12
N GLN A 40 7.55 -7.18 -38.22
CA GLN A 40 8.51 -6.20 -38.72
C GLN A 40 7.82 -4.88 -39.06
N ALA A 41 8.55 -3.78 -38.97
CA ALA A 41 8.09 -2.50 -39.50
C ALA A 41 8.60 -2.30 -40.93
N HIS A 42 7.72 -1.82 -41.80
CA HIS A 42 8.02 -1.51 -43.21
C HIS A 42 7.58 -0.08 -43.54
N TYR A 43 8.20 0.51 -44.56
CA TYR A 43 7.76 1.76 -45.18
C TYR A 43 6.45 1.57 -45.96
N GLN A 44 6.03 2.59 -46.72
CA GLN A 44 4.72 2.63 -47.40
C GLN A 44 4.45 1.44 -48.34
N ASN A 45 5.46 0.97 -49.07
CA ASN A 45 5.26 -0.11 -50.02
C ASN A 45 5.58 -1.45 -49.34
N PRO A 46 4.72 -2.48 -49.48
CA PRO A 46 5.04 -3.83 -49.02
C PRO A 46 6.42 -4.27 -49.52
N SER A 47 7.15 -5.01 -48.68
CA SER A 47 8.55 -5.40 -48.87
C SER A 47 9.60 -4.28 -48.77
N ASN A 48 9.20 -3.01 -48.60
CA ASN A 48 10.15 -1.94 -48.30
C ASN A 48 10.52 -1.96 -46.80
N TYR A 49 11.40 -2.88 -46.46
CA TYR A 49 11.85 -3.14 -45.09
C TYR A 49 12.40 -1.89 -44.41
N LEU A 50 11.97 -1.66 -43.17
CA LEU A 50 12.53 -0.63 -42.28
C LEU A 50 13.33 -1.29 -41.14
N ILE A 51 12.67 -2.11 -40.33
CA ILE A 51 13.32 -2.77 -39.19
C ILE A 51 12.69 -4.11 -38.82
N TRP A 52 13.48 -4.97 -38.16
CA TRP A 52 13.18 -6.38 -37.89
C TRP A 52 12.18 -6.61 -36.76
N HIS A 53 11.74 -5.56 -36.06
CA HIS A 53 10.77 -5.63 -34.97
C HIS A 53 9.59 -4.67 -35.20
N ALA A 54 8.45 -4.98 -34.60
CA ALA A 54 7.30 -4.09 -34.50
C ALA A 54 6.52 -4.33 -33.19
N ILE A 55 5.50 -5.19 -33.18
CA ILE A 55 4.64 -5.45 -32.02
C ILE A 55 5.06 -6.70 -31.22
N GLY A 56 6.29 -7.15 -31.42
CA GLY A 56 6.80 -8.41 -30.88
C GLY A 56 6.37 -9.63 -31.71
N ASP A 57 6.66 -10.82 -31.17
CA ASP A 57 6.30 -12.07 -31.83
C ASP A 57 4.88 -12.50 -31.46
N ILE A 58 4.14 -13.04 -32.43
CA ILE A 58 2.77 -13.53 -32.24
C ILE A 58 2.78 -15.05 -32.28
N SER A 59 2.16 -15.68 -31.27
CA SER A 59 2.06 -17.14 -31.16
C SER A 59 0.64 -17.56 -31.50
N PHE A 60 0.48 -18.11 -32.71
CA PHE A 60 -0.78 -18.64 -33.22
C PHE A 60 -1.04 -20.04 -32.67
N THR A 61 -2.32 -20.35 -32.50
CA THR A 61 -2.85 -21.67 -32.20
C THR A 61 -4.02 -21.99 -33.15
N GLU A 62 -4.61 -23.18 -33.01
CA GLU A 62 -5.81 -23.58 -33.76
C GLU A 62 -7.09 -22.84 -33.31
N GLU A 63 -7.06 -22.20 -32.14
CA GLU A 63 -8.17 -21.45 -31.56
C GLU A 63 -8.05 -19.94 -31.82
N TRP A 64 -9.20 -19.25 -31.86
CA TRP A 64 -9.20 -17.79 -31.96
C TRP A 64 -8.57 -17.16 -30.71
N GLN A 65 -7.59 -16.31 -30.96
CA GLN A 65 -6.91 -15.49 -29.96
C GLN A 65 -7.16 -14.02 -30.27
N GLU A 66 -6.96 -13.17 -29.27
CA GLU A 66 -7.14 -11.72 -29.38
C GLU A 66 -5.81 -11.02 -29.08
N PHE A 67 -5.48 -10.06 -29.94
CA PHE A 67 -4.44 -9.08 -29.68
C PHE A 67 -5.14 -7.75 -29.45
N ASP A 68 -4.96 -7.17 -28.26
CA ASP A 68 -5.34 -5.79 -27.94
C ASP A 68 -4.13 -5.16 -27.25
N GLY A 69 -3.46 -4.24 -27.95
CA GLY A 69 -2.19 -3.70 -27.48
C GLY A 69 -1.90 -2.30 -28.01
N THR A 70 -1.09 -1.56 -27.25
CA THR A 70 -0.59 -0.24 -27.61
C THR A 70 0.87 -0.34 -28.03
N MET A 71 1.17 0.02 -29.26
CA MET A 71 2.54 0.16 -29.77
C MET A 71 3.01 1.61 -29.62
N THR A 72 4.23 1.82 -29.14
CA THR A 72 4.95 3.09 -29.30
C THR A 72 5.94 2.95 -30.44
N VAL A 73 5.89 3.84 -31.43
CA VAL A 73 6.84 3.85 -32.54
C VAL A 73 8.19 4.30 -32.01
N ALA A 74 9.13 3.35 -31.89
CA ALA A 74 10.49 3.63 -31.45
C ALA A 74 11.24 4.54 -32.46
N ASP A 75 12.34 5.14 -32.03
CA ASP A 75 13.15 6.04 -32.87
C ASP A 75 13.60 5.39 -34.18
N ASP A 76 13.93 4.10 -34.15
CA ASP A 76 14.35 3.29 -35.29
C ASP A 76 13.19 2.79 -36.17
N MET A 77 11.94 2.90 -35.68
CA MET A 77 10.70 2.65 -36.42
C MET A 77 10.12 3.94 -37.02
N GLY A 78 10.75 5.09 -36.80
CA GLY A 78 10.29 6.38 -37.31
C GLY A 78 10.11 6.37 -38.82
N GLY A 79 8.91 6.74 -39.28
CA GLY A 79 8.54 6.73 -40.69
C GLY A 79 7.94 5.40 -41.18
N MET A 80 7.70 4.43 -40.29
CA MET A 80 6.99 3.20 -40.65
C MET A 80 5.56 3.47 -41.12
N TRP A 81 5.05 2.61 -41.99
CA TRP A 81 3.67 2.63 -42.49
C TRP A 81 2.94 1.33 -42.22
N SER A 82 3.65 0.22 -42.04
CA SER A 82 2.99 -1.07 -41.93
C SER A 82 3.70 -2.00 -40.96
N ILE A 83 2.92 -2.92 -40.40
CA ILE A 83 3.40 -4.07 -39.64
C ILE A 83 3.28 -5.28 -40.56
N ALA A 84 4.40 -5.95 -40.79
CA ALA A 84 4.49 -7.18 -41.57
C ALA A 84 4.62 -8.39 -40.63
N PHE A 85 3.86 -9.46 -40.89
CA PHE A 85 3.92 -10.73 -40.16
C PHE A 85 4.69 -11.75 -41.00
N GLN A 86 5.74 -12.36 -40.42
CA GLN A 86 6.60 -13.32 -41.11
C GLN A 86 6.01 -14.73 -41.07
N LEU A 87 5.19 -15.07 -42.06
CA LEU A 87 4.34 -16.26 -42.03
C LEU A 87 5.08 -17.58 -42.29
N ASN A 88 6.33 -17.53 -42.78
CA ASN A 88 7.13 -18.71 -43.10
C ASN A 88 8.52 -18.72 -42.42
N GLN A 89 8.67 -18.00 -41.31
CA GLN A 89 9.95 -17.87 -40.62
C GLN A 89 10.41 -19.16 -39.93
N ASN A 90 9.53 -19.75 -39.12
CA ASN A 90 9.88 -20.85 -38.22
C ASN A 90 9.37 -22.21 -38.72
N ASP A 91 8.42 -22.21 -39.65
CA ASP A 91 7.77 -23.40 -40.15
C ASP A 91 7.62 -23.33 -41.67
N LYS A 92 7.99 -24.42 -42.34
CA LYS A 92 8.02 -24.53 -43.80
C LYS A 92 6.82 -25.32 -44.37
N ASP A 93 5.95 -25.83 -43.51
CA ASP A 93 4.73 -26.49 -43.95
C ASP A 93 3.70 -25.47 -44.48
N ALA A 94 2.70 -25.97 -45.22
CA ALA A 94 1.55 -25.15 -45.59
C ALA A 94 0.68 -24.88 -44.35
N ILE A 95 0.53 -23.59 -44.00
CA ILE A 95 -0.26 -23.12 -42.86
C ILE A 95 -1.29 -22.12 -43.36
N ASN A 96 -2.55 -22.30 -42.94
CA ASN A 96 -3.58 -21.28 -43.14
C ASN A 96 -3.56 -20.31 -41.95
N PHE A 97 -3.41 -19.02 -42.23
CA PHE A 97 -3.50 -17.95 -41.23
C PHE A 97 -4.82 -17.21 -41.39
N TYR A 98 -5.44 -16.89 -40.26
CA TYR A 98 -6.72 -16.19 -40.20
C TYR A 98 -6.55 -14.94 -39.34
N PHE A 99 -7.07 -13.82 -39.83
CA PHE A 99 -7.12 -12.53 -39.15
C PHE A 99 -8.53 -11.97 -39.29
N ASP A 100 -9.07 -11.38 -38.23
CA ASP A 100 -10.43 -10.83 -38.20
C ASP A 100 -10.54 -9.68 -37.20
N ASP A 101 -11.65 -8.92 -37.24
CA ASP A 101 -11.95 -7.80 -36.34
C ASP A 101 -10.80 -6.80 -36.18
N MET A 102 -10.13 -6.47 -37.28
CA MET A 102 -8.93 -5.66 -37.24
C MET A 102 -9.26 -4.17 -37.12
N SER A 103 -8.69 -3.52 -36.10
CA SER A 103 -8.73 -2.08 -35.91
C SER A 103 -7.39 -1.52 -35.45
N TRP A 104 -7.21 -0.24 -35.73
CA TRP A 104 -6.01 0.51 -35.43
C TRP A 104 -6.36 1.98 -35.32
N GLN A 105 -5.84 2.60 -34.28
CA GLN A 105 -6.11 3.98 -33.98
C GLN A 105 -4.78 4.66 -33.66
N SER A 106 -4.39 5.61 -34.51
CA SER A 106 -3.32 6.53 -34.14
C SER A 106 -3.79 7.30 -32.92
N MET A 107 -3.04 7.17 -31.82
CA MET A 107 -3.34 7.85 -30.58
C MET A 107 -3.00 9.32 -30.81
N LYS A 108 -4.01 10.18 -30.73
CA LYS A 108 -3.82 11.63 -30.69
C LYS A 108 -3.96 12.02 -29.23
N LEU A 109 -2.90 12.59 -28.66
CA LEU A 109 -3.03 13.26 -27.39
C LEU A 109 -3.94 14.46 -27.61
N GLU A 110 -5.10 14.42 -26.97
CA GLU A 110 -5.98 15.57 -26.91
C GLU A 110 -5.56 16.41 -25.73
N GLU A 111 -5.28 17.69 -25.98
CA GLU A 111 -5.00 18.67 -24.93
C GLU A 111 -6.31 19.32 -24.48
N GLY A 112 -6.42 19.59 -23.18
CA GLY A 112 -7.62 20.11 -22.54
C GLY A 112 -7.78 19.50 -21.17
N PHE A 113 -8.82 19.87 -20.43
CA PHE A 113 -9.08 19.22 -19.14
C PHE A 113 -9.97 18.00 -19.35
N PHE A 114 -9.62 16.89 -18.70
CA PHE A 114 -10.35 15.63 -18.76
C PHE A 114 -10.46 15.02 -17.37
N VAL A 115 -11.58 14.35 -17.08
CA VAL A 115 -11.79 13.60 -15.83
C VAL A 115 -12.16 12.15 -16.12
N ALA A 116 -11.47 11.24 -15.45
CA ALA A 116 -11.83 9.83 -15.39
C ALA A 116 -12.29 9.50 -13.96
N GLY A 117 -13.39 8.75 -13.84
CA GLY A 117 -13.94 8.31 -12.55
C GLY A 117 -13.77 6.82 -12.32
N SER A 118 -13.75 6.41 -11.05
CA SER A 118 -13.68 5.02 -10.62
C SER A 118 -14.45 4.81 -9.31
N ASN A 119 -14.74 3.56 -8.99
CA ASN A 119 -15.24 3.14 -7.69
C ASN A 119 -14.63 1.77 -7.36
N PRO A 120 -13.45 1.74 -6.72
CA PRO A 120 -12.75 0.51 -6.41
C PRO A 120 -13.58 -0.47 -5.57
N ALA A 121 -14.39 0.03 -4.64
CA ALA A 121 -15.25 -0.80 -3.78
C ALA A 121 -16.34 -1.55 -4.57
N LYS A 122 -16.70 -1.06 -5.76
CA LYS A 122 -17.67 -1.68 -6.67
C LYS A 122 -17.03 -2.29 -7.92
N GLY A 123 -15.70 -2.34 -7.99
CA GLY A 123 -14.97 -2.86 -9.15
C GLY A 123 -15.09 -1.99 -10.41
N ILE A 124 -15.42 -0.71 -10.27
CA ILE A 124 -15.44 0.24 -11.38
C ILE A 124 -14.04 0.80 -11.55
N GLU A 125 -13.39 0.48 -12.66
CA GLU A 125 -12.06 0.94 -13.00
C GLU A 125 -12.09 2.27 -13.79
N TYR A 126 -10.93 2.93 -13.88
CA TYR A 126 -10.78 4.12 -14.70
C TYR A 126 -10.80 3.77 -16.19
N ASP A 127 -11.56 4.55 -16.96
CA ASP A 127 -11.47 4.58 -18.41
C ASP A 127 -10.83 5.91 -18.87
N PHE A 128 -9.53 5.87 -19.17
CA PHE A 128 -8.77 7.04 -19.61
C PHE A 128 -8.97 7.36 -21.09
N ASP A 129 -9.34 6.35 -21.89
CA ASP A 129 -9.61 6.50 -23.32
C ASP A 129 -10.92 7.31 -23.50
N ASN A 130 -11.91 7.06 -22.64
CA ASN A 130 -13.20 7.75 -22.64
C ASN A 130 -13.36 8.79 -21.51
N ALA A 131 -12.26 9.31 -20.97
CA ALA A 131 -12.29 10.34 -19.93
C ALA A 131 -13.14 11.54 -20.39
N VAL A 132 -14.03 12.02 -19.52
CA VAL A 132 -14.98 13.09 -19.83
C VAL A 132 -14.22 14.40 -20.00
N GLN A 133 -14.41 15.07 -21.12
CA GLN A 133 -13.82 16.38 -21.39
C GLN A 133 -14.56 17.45 -20.60
N PHE A 134 -13.83 18.40 -20.01
CA PHE A 134 -14.45 19.60 -19.47
C PHE A 134 -14.77 20.57 -20.61
N GLU A 135 -15.95 21.17 -20.53
CA GLU A 135 -16.41 22.17 -21.49
C GLU A 135 -16.52 23.53 -20.81
N TRP A 136 -16.14 24.58 -21.52
CA TRP A 136 -16.30 25.94 -21.02
C TRP A 136 -17.79 26.29 -20.95
N ASP A 137 -18.27 26.67 -19.76
CA ASP A 137 -19.64 27.10 -19.55
C ASP A 137 -19.68 28.56 -19.08
N GLU A 138 -20.15 29.42 -19.98
CA GLU A 138 -20.32 30.86 -19.73
C GLU A 138 -21.49 31.20 -18.80
N ASN A 139 -22.37 30.23 -18.51
CA ASN A 139 -23.58 30.43 -17.70
C ASN A 139 -23.40 30.05 -16.23
N GLN A 140 -22.21 29.60 -15.82
CA GLN A 140 -21.89 29.45 -14.41
C GLN A 140 -21.83 30.84 -13.74
N ASP A 141 -22.13 30.92 -12.44
CA ASP A 141 -22.00 32.17 -11.67
C ASP A 141 -20.59 32.78 -11.81
N ILE A 142 -19.60 31.89 -11.94
CA ILE A 142 -18.25 32.21 -12.40
C ILE A 142 -17.98 31.36 -13.65
N PRO A 143 -17.86 31.95 -14.85
CA PRO A 143 -17.55 31.22 -16.08
C PRO A 143 -16.30 30.34 -15.91
N CYS A 144 -16.45 29.04 -16.16
CA CYS A 144 -15.40 28.05 -15.90
C CYS A 144 -15.57 26.80 -16.76
N TYR A 145 -14.56 25.93 -16.73
CA TYR A 145 -14.64 24.60 -17.33
C TYR A 145 -15.43 23.66 -16.42
N VAL A 146 -16.38 22.91 -16.99
CA VAL A 146 -17.29 22.03 -16.25
C VAL A 146 -17.27 20.63 -16.83
N ALA A 147 -17.23 19.62 -15.96
CA ALA A 147 -17.47 18.22 -16.33
C ALA A 147 -18.39 17.55 -15.30
N THR A 148 -19.20 16.60 -15.77
CA THR A 148 -20.01 15.73 -14.91
C THR A 148 -19.56 14.28 -15.09
N ILE A 149 -19.30 13.58 -14.00
CA ILE A 149 -18.77 12.22 -14.00
C ILE A 149 -19.60 11.27 -13.12
N GLY A 150 -19.72 10.02 -13.55
CA GLY A 150 -20.55 8.99 -12.90
C GLY A 150 -21.96 8.91 -13.46
N THR A 151 -22.65 7.79 -13.18
CA THR A 151 -24.05 7.56 -13.55
C THR A 151 -24.81 6.89 -12.41
N LYS A 152 -26.15 6.85 -12.47
CA LYS A 152 -26.97 6.14 -11.44
C LYS A 152 -26.63 4.66 -11.28
N LYS A 153 -26.05 4.02 -12.29
CA LYS A 153 -25.60 2.63 -12.22
C LYS A 153 -24.14 2.51 -11.79
N GLU A 154 -23.36 3.57 -11.98
CA GLU A 154 -21.91 3.63 -11.84
C GLU A 154 -21.54 4.91 -11.08
N TYR A 155 -21.91 4.97 -9.79
CA TYR A 155 -21.45 6.03 -8.91
C TYR A 155 -19.94 5.93 -8.72
N VAL A 156 -19.27 7.07 -8.84
CA VAL A 156 -17.83 7.17 -8.67
C VAL A 156 -17.52 7.68 -7.27
N SER A 157 -16.46 7.16 -6.67
CA SER A 157 -15.94 7.58 -5.35
C SER A 157 -14.51 8.09 -5.42
N GLN A 158 -13.85 7.93 -6.57
CA GLN A 158 -12.50 8.43 -6.82
C GLN A 158 -12.39 8.91 -8.26
N ILE A 159 -11.66 10.01 -8.49
CA ILE A 159 -11.44 10.57 -9.83
C ILE A 159 -9.95 10.81 -10.08
N MET A 160 -9.60 11.00 -11.35
CA MET A 160 -8.36 11.64 -11.78
C MET A 160 -8.71 12.72 -12.79
N ILE A 161 -8.13 13.90 -12.64
CA ILE A 161 -8.27 15.02 -13.58
C ILE A 161 -6.92 15.20 -14.27
N SER A 162 -6.89 15.31 -15.59
CA SER A 162 -5.66 15.45 -16.38
C SER A 162 -5.78 16.52 -17.46
N THR A 163 -4.64 17.07 -17.89
CA THR A 163 -4.57 18.05 -18.99
C THR A 163 -4.42 17.40 -20.38
N VAL A 164 -4.36 16.06 -20.43
CA VAL A 164 -4.30 15.29 -21.67
C VAL A 164 -5.12 14.01 -21.56
N ARG A 165 -5.70 13.54 -22.67
CA ARG A 165 -6.26 12.18 -22.79
C ARG A 165 -5.84 11.48 -24.08
N GLY A 166 -6.18 10.19 -24.18
CA GLY A 166 -5.84 9.34 -25.32
C GLY A 166 -4.54 8.57 -25.16
N ASN A 167 -3.89 8.63 -24.00
CA ASN A 167 -2.86 7.69 -23.58
C ASN A 167 -2.83 7.59 -22.06
N ASP A 168 -2.97 6.37 -21.52
CA ASP A 168 -2.89 6.08 -20.10
C ASP A 168 -1.69 6.70 -19.38
N ALA A 169 -0.49 6.51 -19.92
CA ALA A 169 0.74 6.98 -19.28
C ALA A 169 0.82 8.51 -19.27
N ALA A 170 0.41 9.16 -20.36
CA ALA A 170 0.35 10.61 -20.49
C ALA A 170 -0.74 11.18 -19.58
N PHE A 171 -1.93 10.59 -19.55
CA PHE A 171 -3.02 11.00 -18.66
C PHE A 171 -2.54 10.97 -17.21
N LYS A 172 -1.96 9.84 -16.78
CA LYS A 172 -1.41 9.62 -15.44
C LYS A 172 -0.25 10.55 -15.11
N SER A 173 0.55 10.98 -16.09
CA SER A 173 1.70 11.87 -15.85
C SER A 173 1.33 13.35 -15.75
N ASN A 174 0.12 13.74 -16.20
CA ASN A 174 -0.32 15.14 -16.29
C ASN A 174 -1.57 15.41 -15.45
N THR A 175 -1.72 14.69 -14.33
CA THR A 175 -2.87 14.86 -13.43
C THR A 175 -2.83 16.16 -12.63
N LEU A 176 -3.96 16.59 -12.08
CA LEU A 176 -4.09 17.73 -11.19
C LEU A 176 -4.40 17.27 -9.77
N LYS A 177 -3.81 17.93 -8.77
CA LYS A 177 -4.03 17.66 -7.35
C LYS A 177 -4.47 18.93 -6.61
N PRO A 178 -5.64 18.95 -5.95
CA PRO A 178 -6.06 20.06 -5.09
C PRO A 178 -5.16 20.19 -3.85
N GLN A 179 -5.10 21.41 -3.33
CA GLN A 179 -4.48 21.77 -2.06
C GLN A 179 -5.57 21.82 -0.98
N GLY A 180 -5.81 20.69 -0.34
CA GLY A 180 -6.83 20.54 0.68
C GLY A 180 -7.69 19.31 0.46
N ASP A 181 -8.62 19.09 1.38
CA ASP A 181 -9.58 17.99 1.31
C ASP A 181 -10.76 18.39 0.44
N ILE A 182 -11.25 17.45 -0.38
CA ILE A 182 -12.39 17.70 -1.25
C ILE A 182 -13.67 17.63 -0.42
N SER A 183 -14.48 18.69 -0.49
CA SER A 183 -15.81 18.77 0.11
C SER A 183 -16.91 18.71 -0.96
N ASN A 184 -18.14 18.45 -0.54
CA ASN A 184 -19.33 18.59 -1.37
C ASN A 184 -19.88 20.02 -1.25
N ASP A 185 -19.11 20.99 -1.74
CA ASP A 185 -19.48 22.41 -1.71
C ASP A 185 -19.07 23.10 -3.02
N PRO A 186 -20.03 23.51 -3.89
CA PRO A 186 -19.71 24.18 -5.14
C PRO A 186 -19.04 25.55 -4.95
N GLU A 187 -19.18 26.17 -3.76
CA GLU A 187 -18.61 27.48 -3.41
C GLU A 187 -17.20 27.38 -2.82
N GLU A 188 -16.77 26.18 -2.41
CA GLU A 188 -15.42 25.94 -1.90
C GLU A 188 -14.46 25.67 -3.07
N TRP A 189 -13.57 26.64 -3.31
CA TRP A 189 -12.55 26.55 -4.36
C TRP A 189 -11.20 26.16 -3.76
N LEU A 190 -10.68 25.04 -4.22
CA LEU A 190 -9.36 24.52 -3.85
C LEU A 190 -8.34 24.87 -4.94
N ASP A 191 -7.24 25.51 -4.56
CA ASP A 191 -6.08 25.68 -5.45
C ASP A 191 -5.57 24.30 -5.89
N TYR A 192 -5.04 24.15 -7.10
CA TYR A 192 -4.47 22.89 -7.56
C TYR A 192 -3.08 23.04 -8.17
N ASN A 193 -2.30 21.96 -8.09
CA ASN A 193 -0.98 21.84 -8.71
C ASN A 193 -0.92 20.67 -9.69
N PRO A 194 0.00 20.71 -10.67
CA PRO A 194 0.23 19.59 -11.55
C PRO A 194 0.88 18.49 -10.72
N ALA A 195 0.52 17.25 -11.01
CA ALA A 195 0.96 16.07 -10.29
C ALA A 195 1.01 14.87 -11.23
N SER A 196 1.70 13.82 -10.80
CA SER A 196 1.64 12.52 -11.44
C SER A 196 0.83 11.56 -10.58
N LEU A 197 -0.07 10.79 -11.21
CA LEU A 197 -0.90 9.77 -10.59
C LEU A 197 -1.79 10.28 -9.44
N ALA A 198 -2.26 11.54 -9.52
CA ALA A 198 -3.13 12.11 -8.51
C ALA A 198 -4.53 11.49 -8.55
N LYS A 199 -4.74 10.48 -7.70
CA LYS A 199 -6.05 9.94 -7.37
C LYS A 199 -6.71 10.84 -6.34
N LEU A 200 -7.90 11.32 -6.65
CA LEU A 200 -8.65 12.21 -5.77
C LEU A 200 -9.83 11.43 -5.19
N ASN A 201 -9.83 11.23 -3.88
CA ASN A 201 -10.96 10.62 -3.18
C ASN A 201 -12.06 11.67 -3.02
N LEU A 202 -13.28 11.30 -3.41
CA LEU A 202 -14.45 12.14 -3.24
C LEU A 202 -15.07 11.85 -1.86
N PRO A 203 -15.71 12.82 -1.21
CA PRO A 203 -16.31 12.63 0.11
C PRO A 203 -17.61 11.81 0.06
N GLY A 204 -18.02 11.35 -1.12
CA GLY A 204 -19.25 10.62 -1.39
C GLY A 204 -19.13 9.76 -2.63
N GLU A 205 -19.84 8.63 -2.68
CA GLU A 205 -20.05 7.94 -3.94
C GLU A 205 -21.26 8.56 -4.66
N GLY A 206 -21.06 9.00 -5.90
CA GLY A 206 -22.14 9.68 -6.61
C GLY A 206 -21.84 10.04 -8.05
N ILE A 207 -22.73 10.88 -8.58
CA ILE A 207 -22.56 11.67 -9.80
C ILE A 207 -22.02 13.03 -9.36
N TRP A 208 -20.86 13.37 -9.86
CA TRP A 208 -20.12 14.56 -9.43
C TRP A 208 -20.01 15.56 -10.57
N LYS A 209 -20.35 16.81 -10.28
CA LYS A 209 -20.06 17.97 -11.12
C LYS A 209 -18.79 18.63 -10.60
N ILE A 210 -17.84 18.83 -11.49
CA ILE A 210 -16.53 19.39 -11.19
C ILE A 210 -16.35 20.66 -12.00
N ARG A 211 -15.84 21.71 -11.36
CA ARG A 211 -15.55 23.00 -11.97
C ARG A 211 -14.06 23.27 -11.92
N LEU A 212 -13.50 23.84 -12.99
CA LEU A 212 -12.10 24.22 -13.10
C LEU A 212 -11.97 25.68 -13.58
N LEU A 213 -11.27 26.48 -12.80
CA LEU A 213 -10.81 27.81 -13.18
C LEU A 213 -9.32 27.73 -13.49
N ASP A 214 -8.99 27.69 -14.78
CA ASP A 214 -7.59 27.58 -15.24
C ASP A 214 -6.76 28.83 -14.85
N GLU A 215 -7.31 30.03 -15.07
CA GLU A 215 -6.63 31.30 -14.76
C GLU A 215 -6.19 31.40 -13.29
N TYR A 216 -7.04 30.92 -12.37
CA TYR A 216 -6.79 30.95 -10.93
C TYR A 216 -6.22 29.64 -10.39
N ARG A 217 -6.11 28.61 -11.25
CA ARG A 217 -5.71 27.25 -10.88
C ARG A 217 -6.52 26.72 -9.68
N ALA A 218 -7.83 26.89 -9.75
CA ALA A 218 -8.76 26.48 -8.70
C ALA A 218 -9.80 25.49 -9.21
N MET A 219 -10.31 24.64 -8.31
CA MET A 219 -11.34 23.65 -8.60
C MET A 219 -12.38 23.56 -7.50
N SER A 220 -13.64 23.26 -7.86
CA SER A 220 -14.72 22.99 -6.90
C SER A 220 -15.53 21.76 -7.29
N PHE A 221 -16.25 21.20 -6.31
CA PHE A 221 -16.89 19.89 -6.41
C PHE A 221 -18.32 19.94 -5.87
N GLU A 222 -19.23 19.29 -6.59
CA GLU A 222 -20.64 19.22 -6.22
C GLU A 222 -21.19 17.83 -6.53
N MET A 223 -21.72 17.14 -5.53
CA MET A 223 -22.42 15.89 -5.73
C MET A 223 -23.85 16.18 -6.16
N LEU A 224 -24.19 15.83 -7.40
CA LEU A 224 -25.53 16.02 -7.96
C LEU A 224 -26.51 14.95 -7.46
N GLU A 225 -26.01 13.73 -7.30
CA GLU A 225 -26.77 12.59 -6.79
C GLU A 225 -25.79 11.57 -6.19
N GLY A 226 -26.10 11.02 -5.02
CA GLY A 226 -25.19 10.06 -4.39
C GLY A 226 -25.44 9.93 -2.91
N GLN A 227 -24.47 9.36 -2.21
CA GLN A 227 -24.44 9.26 -0.76
C GLN A 227 -23.06 9.69 -0.26
N ASP A 228 -23.04 10.53 0.75
CA ASP A 228 -21.79 10.86 1.45
C ASP A 228 -21.17 9.59 2.01
N ILE A 229 -19.86 9.47 1.91
CA ILE A 229 -19.09 8.46 2.61
C ILE A 229 -19.13 8.89 4.07
N VAL A 230 -19.94 8.19 4.86
CA VAL A 230 -19.93 8.35 6.31
C VAL A 230 -18.59 7.84 6.81
N ILE A 231 -17.67 8.75 7.10
CA ILE A 231 -16.45 8.42 7.83
C ILE A 231 -16.89 7.95 9.21
N PRO A 232 -16.71 6.67 9.56
CA PRO A 232 -17.12 6.18 10.86
C PRO A 232 -16.33 6.93 11.94
N GLU A 233 -17.00 7.30 13.03
CA GLU A 233 -16.31 7.80 14.20
C GLU A 233 -15.40 6.69 14.74
N ILE A 234 -14.08 6.87 14.60
CA ILE A 234 -13.10 5.93 15.13
C ILE A 234 -12.75 6.34 16.56
N ASN A 235 -13.44 5.72 17.52
CA ASN A 235 -13.19 5.92 18.93
C ASN A 235 -11.89 5.21 19.37
N PRO A 236 -11.07 5.83 20.25
CA PRO A 236 -9.91 5.16 20.82
C PRO A 236 -10.30 3.92 21.61
N ASN A 237 -9.54 2.84 21.46
CA ASN A 237 -9.65 1.67 22.32
C ASN A 237 -9.12 2.02 23.72
N PRO A 238 -9.98 2.05 24.77
CA PRO A 238 -9.61 2.55 26.09
C PRO A 238 -8.82 1.54 26.93
N THR A 239 -8.53 0.35 26.39
CA THR A 239 -7.86 -0.74 27.11
C THR A 239 -6.52 -0.27 27.66
N LEU A 240 -6.33 -0.38 28.98
CA LEU A 240 -5.03 -0.18 29.61
C LEU A 240 -4.20 -1.46 29.47
N VAL A 241 -3.11 -1.35 28.71
CA VAL A 241 -2.11 -2.40 28.57
C VAL A 241 -0.97 -2.11 29.54
N THR A 242 -0.78 -3.01 30.51
CA THR A 242 0.35 -2.95 31.47
C THR A 242 1.28 -4.12 31.20
N ILE A 243 2.50 -3.83 30.75
CA ILE A 243 3.54 -4.84 30.47
C ILE A 243 4.64 -4.73 31.51
N ASN A 244 4.80 -5.78 32.30
CA ASN A 244 5.89 -5.92 33.26
C ASN A 244 7.11 -6.58 32.58
N ALA A 245 7.86 -5.80 31.79
CA ALA A 245 9.08 -6.28 31.13
C ALA A 245 10.17 -6.63 32.13
N LEU A 246 10.64 -7.88 32.08
CA LEU A 246 11.68 -8.39 32.98
C LEU A 246 13.06 -7.90 32.54
N GLU A 247 14.07 -8.07 33.39
CA GLU A 247 15.45 -7.72 33.03
C GLU A 247 15.88 -8.48 31.77
N ARG A 248 16.57 -7.78 30.85
CA ARG A 248 17.00 -8.35 29.56
C ARG A 248 17.89 -9.59 29.74
N ASP A 249 18.59 -9.68 30.88
CA ASP A 249 19.53 -10.74 31.20
C ASP A 249 18.94 -11.79 32.18
N ASP A 250 17.63 -11.82 32.44
CA ASP A 250 17.06 -12.78 33.40
C ASP A 250 17.00 -14.21 32.83
N LEU A 251 17.56 -15.10 33.63
CA LEU A 251 18.00 -16.45 33.28
C LEU A 251 16.83 -17.42 33.42
N ALA A 252 16.59 -18.25 32.40
CA ALA A 252 15.70 -19.39 32.54
C ALA A 252 16.21 -20.29 33.67
N ASP A 253 15.35 -20.57 34.66
CA ASP A 253 15.60 -21.56 35.68
C ASP A 253 15.80 -22.93 35.02
N GLU A 254 16.87 -23.65 35.37
CA GLU A 254 17.04 -25.03 34.96
C GLU A 254 16.51 -25.94 36.07
N GLU A 255 15.44 -26.68 35.80
CA GLU A 255 14.98 -27.73 36.70
C GLU A 255 15.78 -29.01 36.45
N ARG A 256 16.57 -29.43 37.45
CA ARG A 256 17.30 -30.70 37.42
C ARG A 256 16.89 -31.51 38.64
N ASN A 257 16.29 -32.68 38.43
CA ASN A 257 15.84 -33.58 39.51
C ASN A 257 14.89 -32.94 40.54
N GLY A 258 14.00 -32.02 40.13
CA GLY A 258 13.03 -31.38 41.03
C GLY A 258 13.62 -30.28 41.93
N GLU A 259 14.85 -29.84 41.65
CA GLU A 259 15.50 -28.71 42.30
C GLU A 259 15.74 -27.61 41.26
N ILE A 260 15.22 -26.41 41.54
CA ILE A 260 15.42 -25.22 40.70
C ILE A 260 16.84 -24.72 40.95
N THR A 261 17.70 -24.83 39.93
CA THR A 261 19.04 -24.23 39.99
C THR A 261 18.95 -22.81 39.42
N VAL A 262 19.02 -21.82 40.30
CA VAL A 262 19.08 -20.40 39.95
C VAL A 262 20.43 -20.15 39.27
N ARG A 263 20.46 -20.02 37.95
CA ARG A 263 21.63 -19.46 37.27
C ARG A 263 21.63 -17.96 37.58
N GLU A 264 22.69 -17.43 38.20
CA GLU A 264 22.86 -15.99 38.47
C GLU A 264 24.00 -15.35 37.65
N GLU A 265 24.79 -16.13 36.91
CA GLU A 265 26.10 -15.66 36.40
C GLU A 265 26.37 -15.87 34.90
N GLU A 266 25.39 -16.28 34.09
CA GLU A 266 25.54 -16.25 32.62
C GLU A 266 24.94 -14.95 32.03
N GLY A 267 25.38 -13.81 32.56
CA GLY A 267 25.00 -12.50 32.00
C GLY A 267 25.64 -12.28 30.62
N GLY A 268 24.84 -11.86 29.63
CA GLY A 268 25.37 -11.23 28.43
C GLY A 268 24.79 -11.60 27.05
N THR A 269 23.71 -12.37 26.94
CA THR A 269 23.12 -12.72 25.62
C THR A 269 21.76 -12.10 25.34
N GLY A 270 21.17 -11.40 26.31
CA GLY A 270 19.84 -10.80 26.17
C GLY A 270 19.77 -9.80 25.01
N GLN A 271 18.67 -9.83 24.28
CA GLN A 271 18.42 -9.01 23.11
C GLN A 271 17.37 -7.92 23.40
N PRO A 272 17.40 -6.77 22.70
CA PRO A 272 16.39 -5.71 22.87
C PRO A 272 14.94 -6.19 22.68
N TRP A 273 14.77 -7.28 21.92
CA TRP A 273 13.48 -7.89 21.59
C TRP A 273 13.07 -9.04 22.51
N ASP A 274 13.74 -9.30 23.64
CA ASP A 274 13.35 -10.42 24.51
C ASP A 274 12.02 -10.16 25.21
N ASN A 275 11.79 -8.93 25.65
CA ASN A 275 10.47 -8.42 25.99
C ASN A 275 9.94 -7.57 24.84
N GLN A 276 8.77 -7.91 24.33
CA GLN A 276 8.11 -7.19 23.24
C GLN A 276 6.61 -7.03 23.48
N PHE A 277 6.06 -5.97 22.92
CA PHE A 277 4.63 -5.73 22.81
C PHE A 277 4.29 -5.50 21.33
N TRP A 278 3.13 -5.97 20.89
CA TRP A 278 2.64 -5.72 19.55
C TRP A 278 1.25 -5.10 19.60
N ILE A 279 1.06 -4.10 18.74
CA ILE A 279 -0.27 -3.72 18.25
C ILE A 279 -0.44 -4.44 16.91
N VAL A 280 -1.51 -5.22 16.77
CA VAL A 280 -1.78 -6.10 15.63
C VAL A 280 -2.97 -5.56 14.85
N SER A 281 -2.80 -5.29 13.56
CA SER A 281 -3.88 -4.84 12.69
C SER A 281 -4.85 -5.98 12.33
N ASN A 282 -6.09 -5.61 12.05
CA ASN A 282 -7.17 -6.51 11.66
C ASN A 282 -6.97 -7.14 10.26
N ARG A 283 -6.10 -6.54 9.44
CA ARG A 283 -5.65 -7.07 8.15
C ARG A 283 -4.18 -6.72 7.85
N PRO A 284 -3.51 -7.44 6.94
CA PRO A 284 -2.23 -7.00 6.40
C PRO A 284 -2.33 -5.65 5.67
N LEU A 285 -1.33 -4.81 5.85
CA LEU A 285 -1.16 -3.53 5.17
C LEU A 285 -0.23 -3.69 3.97
N GLN A 286 -0.52 -2.97 2.89
CA GLN A 286 0.28 -3.03 1.66
C GLN A 286 1.37 -1.97 1.65
N ALA A 287 2.46 -2.20 0.90
CA ALA A 287 3.46 -1.18 0.65
C ALA A 287 2.82 0.11 0.12
N LYS A 288 3.35 1.26 0.55
CA LYS A 288 2.84 2.61 0.26
C LYS A 288 1.48 2.97 0.87
N GLU A 289 0.84 2.06 1.60
CA GLU A 289 -0.35 2.39 2.36
C GLU A 289 0.01 3.35 3.51
N ARG A 290 -0.77 4.42 3.68
CA ARG A 290 -0.57 5.44 4.73
C ARG A 290 -1.58 5.25 5.85
N THR A 291 -1.09 5.19 7.09
CA THR A 291 -1.92 4.96 8.27
C THR A 291 -1.55 5.90 9.41
N ILE A 292 -2.48 6.12 10.33
CA ILE A 292 -2.32 6.97 11.51
C ILE A 292 -2.39 6.07 12.74
N VAL A 293 -1.40 6.17 13.64
CA VAL A 293 -1.41 5.50 14.94
C VAL A 293 -1.33 6.52 16.07
N GLN A 294 -2.12 6.31 17.12
CA GLN A 294 -2.16 7.16 18.31
C GLN A 294 -2.31 6.29 19.56
N PHE A 295 -1.70 6.73 20.66
CA PHE A 295 -1.90 6.14 22.00
C PHE A 295 -1.31 7.04 23.06
N LYS A 296 -1.74 6.86 24.32
CA LYS A 296 -1.06 7.40 25.49
C LYS A 296 -0.09 6.38 26.07
N TYR A 297 1.04 6.83 26.59
CA TYR A 297 2.07 5.94 27.12
C TYR A 297 2.87 6.54 28.29
N LYS A 298 3.37 5.68 29.18
CA LYS A 298 4.37 5.98 30.22
C LYS A 298 5.06 4.70 30.70
N SER A 299 6.15 4.84 31.46
CA SER A 299 6.83 3.70 32.08
C SER A 299 7.44 4.07 33.44
N THR A 300 7.70 3.10 34.28
CA THR A 300 8.29 3.34 35.61
C THR A 300 9.73 3.84 35.59
N ILE A 301 10.47 3.58 34.51
CA ILE A 301 11.85 4.03 34.28
C ILE A 301 11.93 4.61 32.87
N PRO A 302 12.47 5.82 32.64
CA PRO A 302 12.61 6.37 31.31
C PRO A 302 13.36 5.42 30.36
N ALA A 303 12.78 5.19 29.17
CA ALA A 303 13.31 4.23 28.21
C ALA A 303 13.01 4.66 26.76
N ARG A 304 14.02 4.57 25.89
CA ARG A 304 13.82 4.66 24.44
C ARG A 304 13.50 3.27 23.91
N VAL A 305 12.33 3.10 23.30
CA VAL A 305 11.84 1.85 22.73
C VAL A 305 11.83 1.96 21.21
N THR A 306 12.60 1.12 20.51
CA THR A 306 12.55 1.06 19.05
C THR A 306 11.33 0.27 18.59
N THR A 307 10.81 0.59 17.40
CA THR A 307 9.70 -0.16 16.81
C THR A 307 10.07 -0.87 15.51
N GLN A 308 9.45 -2.01 15.25
CA GLN A 308 9.72 -2.86 14.09
C GLN A 308 8.42 -3.30 13.41
N SER A 309 8.48 -3.56 12.11
CA SER A 309 7.36 -4.11 11.35
C SER A 309 7.42 -5.63 11.33
N HIS A 310 6.29 -6.26 11.62
CA HIS A 310 6.13 -7.71 11.62
C HIS A 310 4.93 -8.10 10.78
N THR A 311 4.91 -9.34 10.28
CA THR A 311 3.65 -9.94 9.80
C THR A 311 2.81 -10.30 11.02
N ASP A 312 2.89 -11.53 11.51
CA ASP A 312 2.35 -11.89 12.82
C ASP A 312 3.38 -11.62 13.94
N PRO A 313 2.95 -11.44 15.21
CA PRO A 313 3.85 -11.24 16.34
C PRO A 313 4.99 -12.28 16.36
N GLY A 314 6.23 -11.80 16.47
CA GLY A 314 7.45 -12.63 16.40
C GLY A 314 8.00 -12.87 14.98
N ASN A 315 7.20 -12.72 13.92
CA ASN A 315 7.65 -12.86 12.53
C ASN A 315 8.16 -11.52 11.98
N TYR A 316 9.43 -11.24 12.25
CA TYR A 316 10.12 -10.01 11.84
C TYR A 316 10.08 -9.81 10.32
N LEU A 317 9.79 -8.58 9.88
CA LEU A 317 9.74 -8.20 8.47
C LEU A 317 10.70 -7.05 8.15
N HIS A 318 10.64 -5.96 8.92
CA HIS A 318 11.47 -4.78 8.70
C HIS A 318 11.85 -4.08 10.01
N TRP A 319 13.04 -3.48 10.05
CA TRP A 319 13.60 -2.89 11.27
C TRP A 319 12.92 -1.60 11.73
N ALA A 320 12.17 -0.93 10.84
CA ALA A 320 11.43 0.28 11.14
C ALA A 320 9.91 0.03 11.09
N ALA A 321 9.17 0.73 11.94
CA ALA A 321 7.72 0.89 11.85
C ALA A 321 7.35 2.37 12.06
N ILE A 322 7.08 2.77 13.30
CA ILE A 322 6.52 4.09 13.65
C ILE A 322 7.55 5.04 14.27
N GLY A 323 8.84 4.70 14.16
CA GLY A 323 9.94 5.39 14.82
C GLY A 323 10.14 4.96 16.28
N ASP A 324 11.01 5.68 16.99
CA ASP A 324 11.29 5.41 18.41
C ASP A 324 10.27 6.08 19.33
N VAL A 325 9.90 5.38 20.41
CA VAL A 325 8.99 5.89 21.45
C VAL A 325 9.79 6.11 22.73
N ASN A 326 9.80 7.34 23.25
CA ASN A 326 10.62 7.75 24.40
C ASN A 326 9.77 7.85 25.67
N PHE A 327 9.64 6.74 26.38
CA PHE A 327 8.85 6.67 27.60
C PHE A 327 9.46 7.49 28.73
N THR A 328 8.61 8.12 29.54
CA THR A 328 8.95 8.75 30.82
C THR A 328 8.00 8.27 31.91
N GLU A 329 8.21 8.73 33.15
CA GLU A 329 7.36 8.41 34.30
C GLU A 329 5.97 9.06 34.26
N GLU A 330 5.77 10.01 33.35
CA GLU A 330 4.52 10.75 33.16
C GLU A 330 3.81 10.32 31.88
N TRP A 331 2.48 10.42 31.87
CA TRP A 331 1.68 10.16 30.66
C TRP A 331 2.06 11.12 29.53
N GLN A 332 2.32 10.55 28.36
CA GLN A 332 2.57 11.26 27.12
C GLN A 332 1.55 10.84 26.06
N ASP A 333 1.35 11.71 25.06
CA ASP A 333 0.57 11.43 23.86
C ASP A 333 1.53 11.08 22.71
N PHE A 334 1.24 9.99 22.00
CA PHE A 334 1.90 9.61 20.75
C PHE A 334 0.90 9.76 19.61
N GLU A 335 1.33 10.40 18.53
CA GLU A 335 0.60 10.45 17.26
C GLU A 335 1.60 10.50 16.11
N THR A 336 1.42 9.62 15.12
CA THR A 336 2.18 9.71 13.88
C THR A 336 1.40 9.16 12.70
N THR A 337 1.63 9.75 11.54
CA THR A 337 1.24 9.20 10.25
C THR A 337 2.48 8.56 9.62
N PHE A 338 2.37 7.30 9.20
CA PHE A 338 3.47 6.62 8.53
C PHE A 338 3.00 5.91 7.26
N GLU A 339 3.92 5.80 6.30
CA GLU A 339 3.76 5.03 5.07
C GLU A 339 4.44 3.67 5.24
N VAL A 340 3.75 2.59 4.87
CA VAL A 340 4.34 1.24 4.88
C VAL A 340 5.46 1.16 3.84
N ALA A 341 6.69 0.88 4.30
CA ALA A 341 7.85 0.72 3.43
C ALA A 341 7.67 -0.46 2.46
N ASP A 342 8.37 -0.43 1.32
CA ASP A 342 8.30 -1.51 0.31
C ASP A 342 8.78 -2.84 0.90
N GLU A 343 9.80 -2.81 1.74
CA GLU A 343 10.34 -3.96 2.47
C GLU A 343 9.41 -4.46 3.59
N ALA A 344 8.44 -3.64 3.99
CA ALA A 344 7.42 -3.98 4.98
C ALA A 344 6.08 -4.34 4.33
N ASN A 345 6.06 -4.63 3.01
CA ASN A 345 4.85 -5.08 2.33
C ASN A 345 4.25 -6.29 3.05
N ASN A 346 2.93 -6.26 3.26
CA ASN A 346 2.19 -7.28 4.00
C ASN A 346 2.45 -7.29 5.53
N MET A 347 2.95 -6.19 6.11
CA MET A 347 3.03 -6.04 7.57
C MET A 347 1.62 -6.09 8.20
N LYS A 348 1.54 -6.62 9.41
CA LYS A 348 0.28 -6.72 10.17
C LYS A 348 0.47 -6.37 11.65
N SER A 349 1.68 -6.10 12.11
CA SER A 349 1.88 -5.65 13.48
C SER A 349 3.06 -4.70 13.64
N ILE A 350 2.92 -3.80 14.61
CA ILE A 350 3.98 -2.90 15.09
C ILE A 350 4.52 -3.52 16.37
N ALA A 351 5.78 -3.94 16.35
CA ALA A 351 6.49 -4.48 17.52
C ALA A 351 7.20 -3.35 18.27
N PHE A 352 7.16 -3.40 19.60
CA PHE A 352 7.87 -2.50 20.50
C PHE A 352 8.94 -3.31 21.23
N ASN A 353 10.21 -2.94 21.08
CA ASN A 353 11.33 -3.60 21.77
C ASN A 353 11.46 -3.05 23.19
N LEU A 354 10.83 -3.71 24.15
CA LEU A 354 10.72 -3.22 25.54
C LEU A 354 11.95 -3.49 26.38
N SER A 355 12.88 -4.30 25.87
CA SER A 355 14.12 -4.58 26.60
C SER A 355 15.23 -3.63 26.21
N GLU A 356 14.99 -2.53 25.47
CA GLU A 356 16.02 -1.56 25.08
C GLU A 356 16.84 -1.04 26.27
N ILE A 357 16.24 -0.96 27.46
CA ILE A 357 16.97 -0.86 28.73
C ILE A 357 17.12 -2.25 29.37
N ARG A 358 18.24 -2.48 30.06
CA ARG A 358 18.52 -3.78 30.69
C ARG A 358 17.70 -4.04 31.96
N SER A 359 17.37 -2.98 32.70
CA SER A 359 16.63 -3.07 33.96
C SER A 359 15.16 -3.41 33.70
N ALA A 360 14.56 -4.15 34.64
CA ALA A 360 13.12 -4.42 34.62
C ALA A 360 12.35 -3.11 34.65
N ASN A 361 11.27 -3.05 33.89
CA ASN A 361 10.45 -1.86 33.73
C ASN A 361 8.99 -2.25 33.54
N THR A 362 8.08 -1.41 34.02
CA THR A 362 6.66 -1.52 33.71
C THR A 362 6.30 -0.46 32.68
N TYR A 363 5.75 -0.89 31.55
CA TYR A 363 5.24 -0.05 30.47
C TYR A 363 3.72 -0.03 30.53
N GLU A 364 3.13 1.16 30.45
CA GLU A 364 1.67 1.35 30.43
C GLU A 364 1.26 2.13 29.18
N LEU A 365 0.32 1.59 28.43
CA LEU A 365 -0.21 2.19 27.20
C LEU A 365 -1.74 2.10 27.19
N LYS A 366 -2.43 3.10 26.62
CA LYS A 366 -3.90 3.12 26.52
C LYS A 366 -4.38 4.07 25.43
N ASP A 367 -5.70 4.13 25.23
CA ASP A 367 -6.38 5.04 24.30
C ASP A 367 -5.85 4.88 22.86
N PHE A 368 -5.80 3.63 22.39
CA PHE A 368 -5.18 3.28 21.12
C PHE A 368 -6.09 3.61 19.93
N VAL A 369 -5.52 4.22 18.90
CA VAL A 369 -6.10 4.35 17.57
C VAL A 369 -5.08 3.83 16.57
N TRP A 370 -5.53 3.01 15.63
CA TRP A 370 -4.77 2.74 14.41
C TRP A 370 -5.77 2.67 13.26
N LYS A 371 -5.63 3.54 12.26
CA LYS A 371 -6.59 3.69 11.17
C LYS A 371 -5.90 4.03 9.84
N THR A 372 -6.61 3.84 8.73
CA THR A 372 -6.19 4.36 7.43
C THR A 372 -6.14 5.90 7.46
N GLU A 373 -5.27 6.51 6.65
CA GLU A 373 -5.11 7.98 6.62
C GLU A 373 -6.41 8.72 6.26
N ASP A 374 -7.25 8.11 5.40
CA ASP A 374 -8.58 8.64 5.06
C ASP A 374 -9.64 8.45 6.16
N GLY A 375 -9.29 7.76 7.26
CA GLY A 375 -10.17 7.52 8.40
C GLY A 375 -11.34 6.56 8.13
N LEU A 376 -11.38 5.92 6.96
CA LEU A 376 -12.49 5.03 6.58
C LEU A 376 -12.45 3.69 7.32
N GLU A 377 -11.27 3.26 7.76
CA GLU A 377 -11.08 1.97 8.40
C GLU A 377 -10.33 2.09 9.73
N SER A 378 -10.89 1.51 10.80
CA SER A 378 -10.15 1.19 12.02
C SER A 378 -9.39 -0.11 11.81
N LEU A 379 -8.06 -0.05 11.93
CA LEU A 379 -7.17 -1.19 11.79
C LEU A 379 -7.08 -2.02 13.07
N ILE A 380 -7.66 -1.58 14.18
CA ILE A 380 -7.80 -2.35 15.42
C ILE A 380 -9.25 -2.35 15.90
N ASP A 381 -9.60 -3.31 16.74
CA ASP A 381 -10.89 -3.32 17.45
C ASP A 381 -10.91 -2.13 18.43
N GLN A 382 -12.05 -1.43 18.50
CA GLN A 382 -12.22 -0.23 19.35
C GLN A 382 -12.46 -0.57 20.83
N GLU A 383 -12.53 -1.86 21.19
CA GLU A 383 -12.72 -2.32 22.56
C GLU A 383 -11.95 -3.62 22.79
N GLY A 384 -11.57 -3.88 24.04
CA GLY A 384 -10.93 -5.11 24.46
C GLY A 384 -9.47 -5.25 24.00
N SER A 385 -8.89 -6.43 24.25
CA SER A 385 -7.45 -6.68 24.10
C SER A 385 -7.04 -7.51 22.88
N LYS A 386 -7.96 -7.80 21.96
CA LYS A 386 -7.73 -8.77 20.86
C LYS A 386 -6.57 -8.39 19.94
N ASN A 387 -6.30 -7.10 19.76
CA ASN A 387 -5.21 -6.58 18.93
C ASN A 387 -3.87 -6.43 19.67
N PHE A 388 -3.79 -6.85 20.93
CA PHE A 388 -2.61 -6.66 21.76
C PHE A 388 -1.97 -8.02 22.07
N VAL A 389 -0.67 -8.13 21.79
CA VAL A 389 0.12 -9.34 22.05
C VAL A 389 1.37 -8.95 22.81
N VAL A 390 1.80 -9.81 23.73
CA VAL A 390 2.98 -9.59 24.56
C VAL A 390 3.90 -10.80 24.52
N LYS A 391 5.20 -10.54 24.65
CA LYS A 391 6.23 -11.55 24.83
C LYS A 391 7.13 -11.08 25.95
N ILE A 392 7.44 -11.99 26.88
CA ILE A 392 8.31 -11.75 28.02
C ILE A 392 9.44 -12.80 27.99
N LEU A 393 10.68 -12.37 28.25
CA LEU A 393 11.88 -13.23 28.33
C LEU A 393 12.13 -14.15 27.11
N GLY A 394 11.95 -13.66 25.90
CA GLY A 394 12.22 -14.43 24.69
C GLY A 394 11.30 -15.65 24.51
N GLY A 395 10.22 -15.75 25.30
CA GLY A 395 9.19 -16.77 25.17
C GLY A 395 8.39 -16.64 23.87
N ASN A 396 7.30 -17.39 23.76
CA ASN A 396 6.40 -17.21 22.62
C ASN A 396 5.54 -15.95 22.80
N PRO A 397 5.21 -15.22 21.72
CA PRO A 397 4.20 -14.18 21.76
C PRO A 397 2.83 -14.77 22.14
N GLU A 398 2.17 -14.17 23.11
CA GLU A 398 0.86 -14.58 23.62
C GLU A 398 -0.13 -13.40 23.63
N PRO A 399 -1.43 -13.62 23.37
CA PRO A 399 -2.43 -12.57 23.48
C PRO A 399 -2.41 -11.86 24.86
N TYR A 400 -2.55 -10.55 24.85
CA TYR A 400 -2.66 -9.79 26.10
C TYR A 400 -4.01 -10.06 26.77
N VAL A 401 -3.96 -10.39 28.05
CA VAL A 401 -5.15 -10.62 28.88
C VAL A 401 -5.15 -9.55 29.98
N SER A 402 -6.20 -8.72 30.01
CA SER A 402 -6.34 -7.58 30.93
C SER A 402 -6.64 -7.95 32.39
N ASP A 403 -6.99 -9.21 32.64
CA ASP A 403 -7.70 -9.57 33.86
C ASP A 403 -6.75 -10.09 34.96
N GLY A 404 -6.52 -9.23 35.96
CA GLY A 404 -6.20 -9.51 37.38
C GLY A 404 -5.34 -10.73 37.75
N ILE A 405 -4.18 -10.48 38.40
CA ILE A 405 -3.30 -11.47 39.05
C ILE A 405 -3.34 -12.85 38.35
N ASN A 406 -2.69 -12.94 37.19
CA ASN A 406 -2.67 -14.14 36.36
C ASN A 406 -2.09 -15.38 37.08
N SER A 407 -1.34 -15.18 38.17
CA SER A 407 -0.97 -16.25 39.09
C SER A 407 -0.46 -15.69 40.43
N VAL A 408 -0.71 -16.41 41.52
CA VAL A 408 0.07 -16.30 42.75
C VAL A 408 1.02 -17.48 42.76
N LEU A 409 2.28 -17.24 42.40
CA LEU A 409 3.33 -18.24 42.51
C LEU A 409 3.76 -18.36 43.98
N SER A 410 3.23 -19.35 44.68
CA SER A 410 3.73 -19.75 46.00
C SER A 410 4.90 -20.72 45.86
N ASN A 411 6.05 -20.20 45.43
CA ASN A 411 7.27 -20.98 45.41
C ASN A 411 7.78 -21.19 46.84
N LYS A 412 8.44 -22.33 47.09
CA LYS A 412 9.21 -22.50 48.33
C LYS A 412 10.20 -21.34 48.43
N PRO A 413 10.40 -20.75 49.62
CA PRO A 413 11.32 -19.63 49.76
C PRO A 413 12.72 -20.04 49.28
N VAL A 414 13.15 -19.42 48.18
CA VAL A 414 14.52 -19.55 47.66
C VAL A 414 15.27 -18.28 48.09
N PRO A 415 16.26 -18.39 49.01
CA PRO A 415 16.92 -17.22 49.58
C PRO A 415 17.69 -16.34 48.57
N THR A 416 17.98 -16.90 47.39
CA THR A 416 18.77 -16.24 46.34
C THR A 416 17.91 -15.48 45.33
N VAL A 417 16.59 -15.70 45.29
CA VAL A 417 15.72 -15.03 44.31
C VAL A 417 15.14 -13.74 44.88
N THR A 418 15.28 -12.67 44.13
CA THR A 418 14.84 -11.32 44.49
C THR A 418 13.79 -10.83 43.49
N TYR A 419 12.74 -10.17 44.01
CA TYR A 419 11.66 -9.60 43.21
C TYR A 419 11.51 -8.10 43.48
N ASN A 420 11.15 -7.29 42.49
CA ASN A 420 10.74 -5.90 42.75
C ASN A 420 9.27 -5.83 43.26
N LEU A 421 8.78 -4.62 43.53
CA LEU A 421 7.41 -4.43 44.02
C LEU A 421 6.32 -4.77 43.00
N ALA A 422 6.64 -4.81 41.70
CA ALA A 422 5.74 -5.27 40.65
C ALA A 422 5.72 -6.81 40.51
N GLY A 423 6.46 -7.53 41.36
CA GLY A 423 6.54 -8.99 41.32
C GLY A 423 7.45 -9.52 40.22
N GLN A 424 8.25 -8.66 39.59
CA GLN A 424 9.23 -9.04 38.58
C GLN A 424 10.48 -9.57 39.27
N ARG A 425 11.01 -10.70 38.82
CA ARG A 425 12.33 -11.17 39.25
C ARG A 425 13.38 -10.17 38.77
N VAL A 426 14.35 -9.88 39.63
CA VAL A 426 15.40 -8.91 39.38
C VAL A 426 16.74 -9.44 39.87
N SER A 427 17.81 -9.07 39.17
CA SER A 427 19.17 -9.40 39.54
C SER A 427 19.65 -8.63 40.77
N LYS A 428 20.83 -9.00 41.28
CA LYS A 428 21.53 -8.28 42.36
C LYS A 428 21.87 -6.83 42.03
N ASP A 429 21.88 -6.46 40.75
CA ASP A 429 22.26 -5.13 40.26
C ASP A 429 21.05 -4.17 40.16
N TYR A 430 19.82 -4.67 40.36
CA TYR A 430 18.62 -3.85 40.40
C TYR A 430 18.68 -2.85 41.56
N LYS A 431 18.30 -1.60 41.29
CA LYS A 431 18.27 -0.52 42.28
C LYS A 431 16.83 -0.20 42.64
N GLY A 432 16.47 -0.37 43.91
CA GLY A 432 15.12 -0.08 44.38
C GLY A 432 14.69 -0.94 45.57
N ILE A 433 13.39 -0.92 45.84
CA ILE A 433 12.79 -1.77 46.87
C ILE A 433 12.57 -3.16 46.28
N VAL A 434 13.11 -4.16 46.96
CA VAL A 434 13.00 -5.56 46.55
C VAL A 434 12.45 -6.42 47.67
N VAL A 435 11.91 -7.59 47.31
CA VAL A 435 11.42 -8.63 48.20
C VAL A 435 12.29 -9.87 48.00
N THR A 436 12.91 -10.35 49.08
CA THR A 436 13.66 -11.61 49.09
C THR A 436 13.18 -12.43 50.28
N ASN A 437 12.78 -13.68 50.04
CA ASN A 437 12.22 -14.56 51.08
C ASN A 437 11.11 -13.87 51.93
N GLY A 438 10.19 -13.16 51.24
CA GLY A 438 9.06 -12.46 51.87
C GLY A 438 9.42 -11.20 52.67
N LYS A 439 10.69 -10.78 52.70
CA LYS A 439 11.16 -9.58 53.41
C LYS A 439 11.54 -8.49 52.43
N LYS A 440 11.23 -7.23 52.76
CA LYS A 440 11.56 -6.05 51.95
C LYS A 440 12.98 -5.57 52.27
N TYR A 441 13.74 -5.25 51.22
CA TYR A 441 15.08 -4.68 51.30
C TYR A 441 15.20 -3.49 50.34
N ILE A 442 16.16 -2.60 50.58
CA ILE A 442 16.58 -1.60 49.60
C ILE A 442 17.86 -2.11 48.96
N ALA A 443 17.80 -2.47 47.67
CA ALA A 443 18.95 -2.76 46.85
C ALA A 443 19.56 -1.44 46.36
N LYS A 444 20.86 -1.25 46.60
CA LYS A 444 21.58 0.02 46.40
C LYS A 444 22.48 -0.03 45.18
#